data_AF-A0A5K1E3Q6-F1
#
_entry.id   AF-A0A5K1E3Q6-F1
#
_cell.length_a   1.000
_cell.length_b   1.000
_cell.length_c   1.000
_cell.angle_alpha   90.00
_cell.angle_beta   90.00
_cell.angle_gamma   90.00
#
_symmetry.space_group_name_H-M   'P 1'
#
loop_
_entity.id
_entity.type
_entity.pdbx_description
1 polymer ?
#
loop_
_entity_poly.entity_id
_entity_poly.type
_entity_poly.pdbx_seq_one_letter_code
_entity_poly.pdbx_strand_id
1 'polypeptide(L)'
;THVLLQEQVKLLWFNWWANMQAITFHRSKKLYIKNLELLNSQQMHMAFTECYNVKVTGLKVTAPPESPNTDGIHISASSQISVKNVAIMT
;
A
#
# COMPACT_ATOMS: atom_id res chain seq x y z
N THR A 1 19.38 -27.07 27.38
CA THR A 1 18.60 -25.81 27.29
C THR A 1 18.75 -25.25 25.90
N HIS A 2 17.80 -25.56 25.03
CA HIS A 2 17.76 -25.15 23.62
C HIS A 2 16.33 -24.75 23.29
N VAL A 3 15.95 -23.51 23.61
CA VAL A 3 14.79 -22.80 23.04
C VAL A 3 15.12 -21.31 23.22
N LEU A 4 14.66 -20.46 22.29
CA LEU A 4 14.69 -18.98 22.30
C LEU A 4 15.75 -18.29 21.42
N LEU A 5 15.92 -18.69 20.15
CA LEU A 5 16.53 -17.82 19.12
C LEU A 5 15.93 -18.03 17.71
N GLN A 6 14.64 -18.37 17.61
CA GLN A 6 13.97 -18.52 16.30
C GLN A 6 12.87 -17.48 16.03
N GLU A 7 12.47 -16.69 17.03
CA GLU A 7 11.37 -15.73 16.85
C GLU A 7 11.83 -14.33 16.46
N GLN A 8 13.05 -13.91 16.84
CA GLN A 8 13.56 -12.56 16.54
C GLN A 8 14.12 -12.42 15.11
N VAL A 9 14.66 -13.50 14.52
CA VAL A 9 15.16 -13.48 13.14
C VAL A 9 14.00 -13.45 12.13
N LYS A 10 12.88 -14.14 12.39
CA LYS A 10 11.70 -14.05 11.51
C LYS A 10 11.12 -12.63 11.42
N LEU A 11 11.15 -11.85 12.50
CA LEU A 11 10.59 -10.50 12.54
C LEU A 11 11.42 -9.46 11.77
N LEU A 12 12.74 -9.65 11.67
CA LEU A 12 13.62 -8.76 10.90
C LEU A 12 13.56 -9.04 9.40
N TRP A 13 13.40 -10.31 9.01
CA TRP A 13 13.31 -10.73 7.62
C TRP A 13 11.92 -10.56 7.02
N PHE A 14 10.87 -10.28 7.80
CA PHE A 14 9.52 -9.96 7.31
C PHE A 14 9.27 -8.45 7.16
N ASN A 15 10.17 -7.59 7.70
CA ASN A 15 9.97 -6.14 7.77
C ASN A 15 10.80 -5.31 6.78
N TRP A 16 11.74 -5.90 6.04
CA TRP A 16 12.57 -5.16 5.07
C TRP A 16 11.81 -4.74 3.78
N TRP A 17 10.60 -5.28 3.59
CA TRP A 17 9.73 -5.16 2.41
C TRP A 17 8.36 -4.60 2.80
N ALA A 18 8.12 -4.42 4.11
CA ALA A 18 6.85 -3.95 4.65
C ALA A 18 6.67 -2.43 4.58
N ASN A 19 7.72 -1.65 4.32
CA ASN A 19 7.70 -0.17 4.33
C ASN A 19 8.09 0.45 2.99
N MET A 20 7.55 -0.09 1.90
CA MET A 20 7.75 0.47 0.55
C MET A 20 6.41 0.97 -0.04
N GLN A 21 5.50 1.42 0.83
CA GLN A 21 4.20 1.99 0.49
C GLN A 21 4.22 3.50 0.73
N ALA A 22 3.78 4.32 -0.24
CA ALA A 22 3.73 5.77 -0.03
C ALA A 22 2.65 6.16 1.00
N ILE A 23 1.53 5.44 1.05
CA ILE A 23 0.48 5.65 2.04
C ILE A 23 -0.26 4.35 2.39
N THR A 24 -0.52 4.14 3.68
CA THR A 24 -1.27 2.97 4.17
C THR A 24 -2.41 3.43 5.07
N PHE A 25 -3.61 2.95 4.76
CA PHE A 25 -4.80 3.08 5.61
C PHE A 25 -5.07 1.75 6.29
N HIS A 26 -5.12 1.78 7.62
CA HIS A 26 -5.36 0.59 8.43
C HIS A 26 -6.62 0.79 9.28
N ARG A 27 -7.49 -0.24 9.35
CA ARG A 27 -8.72 -0.25 10.17
C ARG A 27 -9.64 0.98 9.99
N SER A 28 -9.63 1.57 8.80
CA SER A 28 -10.33 2.81 8.53
C SER A 28 -11.71 2.57 7.92
N LYS A 29 -12.69 3.43 8.25
CA LYS A 29 -14.07 3.30 7.78
C LYS A 29 -14.54 4.59 7.10
N LYS A 30 -15.37 4.47 6.07
CA LYS A 30 -16.02 5.61 5.39
C LYS A 30 -15.01 6.63 4.85
N LEU A 31 -13.91 6.16 4.26
CA LEU A 31 -12.89 7.03 3.66
C LEU A 31 -13.34 7.52 2.28
N TYR A 32 -13.07 8.79 1.99
CA TYR A 32 -13.23 9.38 0.67
C TYR A 32 -11.93 10.08 0.27
N ILE A 33 -11.24 9.53 -0.72
CA ILE A 33 -9.98 10.03 -1.26
C ILE A 33 -10.26 10.55 -2.67
N LYS A 34 -9.95 11.81 -2.92
CA LYS A 34 -10.22 12.47 -4.20
C LYS A 34 -9.02 13.27 -4.66
N ASN A 35 -8.69 13.17 -5.96
CA ASN A 35 -7.68 13.99 -6.62
C ASN A 35 -6.31 13.92 -5.92
N LEU A 36 -5.84 12.70 -5.62
CA LEU A 36 -4.55 12.47 -4.98
C LEU A 36 -3.49 12.18 -6.04
N GLU A 37 -2.36 12.88 -5.98
CA GLU A 37 -1.19 12.59 -6.82
C GLU A 37 -0.06 12.03 -5.95
N LEU A 38 0.46 10.87 -6.34
CA LEU A 38 1.59 10.20 -5.70
C LEU A 38 2.75 10.20 -6.70
N LEU A 39 3.88 10.79 -6.31
CA LEU A 39 5.07 10.95 -7.16
C LEU A 39 6.23 10.12 -6.60
N ASN A 40 7.04 9.55 -7.48
CA ASN A 40 8.32 8.92 -7.19
C ASN A 40 8.28 7.72 -6.21
N SER A 41 7.17 6.97 -6.10
CA SER A 41 7.21 5.76 -5.26
C SER A 41 7.91 4.64 -6.02
N GLN A 42 8.98 4.10 -5.44
CA GLN A 42 9.80 3.07 -6.08
C GLN A 42 9.17 1.66 -6.04
N GLN A 43 8.04 1.44 -5.35
CA GLN A 43 7.44 0.09 -5.25
C GLN A 43 5.90 0.08 -5.15
N MET A 44 5.30 0.39 -3.98
CA MET A 44 3.84 0.42 -3.79
C MET A 44 3.35 1.83 -3.48
N HIS A 45 2.22 2.23 -4.08
CA HIS A 45 1.75 3.61 -3.95
C HIS A 45 0.69 3.76 -2.85
N MET A 46 -0.20 2.80 -2.66
CA MET A 46 -1.27 2.91 -1.67
C MET A 46 -1.66 1.54 -1.11
N ALA A 47 -1.97 1.44 0.18
CA ALA A 47 -2.48 0.22 0.79
C ALA A 47 -3.72 0.46 1.67
N PHE A 48 -4.67 -0.47 1.61
CA PHE A 48 -5.84 -0.54 2.50
C PHE A 48 -5.88 -1.90 3.19
N THR A 49 -5.74 -1.88 4.52
CA THR A 49 -5.78 -3.08 5.35
C THR A 49 -6.91 -2.96 6.38
N GLU A 50 -7.77 -3.98 6.48
CA GLU A 50 -8.91 -4.00 7.42
C GLU A 50 -9.86 -2.79 7.27
N CYS A 51 -10.00 -2.24 6.07
CA CYS A 51 -10.81 -1.07 5.79
C CYS A 51 -12.24 -1.41 5.34
N TYR A 52 -13.17 -0.49 5.56
CA TYR A 52 -14.57 -0.64 5.14
C TYR A 52 -15.16 0.62 4.52
N ASN A 53 -15.84 0.49 3.38
CA ASN A 53 -16.51 1.59 2.68
C ASN A 53 -15.53 2.72 2.33
N VAL A 54 -14.55 2.40 1.48
CA VAL A 54 -13.54 3.35 0.98
C VAL A 54 -13.87 3.69 -0.46
N LYS A 55 -13.79 4.98 -0.80
CA LYS A 55 -13.93 5.46 -2.17
C LYS A 55 -12.71 6.28 -2.55
N VAL A 56 -12.06 5.88 -3.65
CA VAL A 56 -10.91 6.58 -4.23
C VAL A 56 -11.30 7.02 -5.64
N THR A 57 -11.11 8.31 -5.95
CA THR A 57 -11.35 8.85 -7.30
C THR A 57 -10.29 9.87 -7.71
N GLY A 58 -9.85 9.83 -8.97
CA GLY A 58 -8.84 10.78 -9.46
C GLY A 58 -7.47 10.56 -8.83
N LEU A 59 -7.05 9.29 -8.70
CA LEU A 59 -5.71 8.95 -8.22
C LEU A 59 -4.74 9.01 -9.39
N LYS A 60 -3.68 9.81 -9.27
CA LYS A 60 -2.58 9.86 -10.23
C LYS A 60 -1.32 9.35 -9.56
N VAL A 61 -0.66 8.38 -10.17
CA VAL A 61 0.57 7.77 -9.70
C VAL A 61 1.62 7.98 -10.78
N THR A 62 2.77 8.55 -10.42
CA THR A 62 3.91 8.75 -11.32
C THR A 62 5.16 8.14 -10.69
N ALA A 63 5.78 7.17 -11.34
CA ALA A 63 7.06 6.57 -10.96
C ALA A 63 8.12 6.88 -12.04
N PRO A 64 9.42 6.90 -11.68
CA PRO A 64 10.50 6.99 -12.66
C PRO A 64 10.67 5.66 -13.44
N PRO A 65 11.22 5.69 -14.67
CA PRO A 65 11.36 4.52 -15.54
C PRO A 65 12.18 3.37 -14.93
N GLU A 66 13.10 3.69 -14.02
CA GLU A 66 13.97 2.74 -13.33
C GLU A 66 13.32 2.09 -12.09
N SER A 67 12.05 2.40 -11.81
CA SER A 67 11.34 1.93 -10.63
C SER A 67 11.02 0.43 -10.70
N PRO A 68 11.49 -0.39 -9.74
CA PRO A 68 11.51 -1.85 -9.90
C PRO A 68 10.15 -2.55 -9.71
N ASN A 69 9.08 -1.90 -9.26
CA ASN A 69 7.74 -2.54 -9.13
C ASN A 69 6.60 -1.50 -9.22
N THR A 70 5.47 -1.89 -9.84
CA THR A 70 4.31 -1.02 -10.12
C THR A 70 3.00 -1.55 -9.54
N ASP A 71 3.03 -2.13 -8.34
CA ASP A 71 1.80 -2.46 -7.64
C ASP A 71 1.19 -1.17 -7.08
N GLY A 72 0.33 -0.53 -7.88
CA GLY A 72 -0.22 0.78 -7.57
C GLY A 72 -1.04 0.82 -6.28
N ILE A 73 -1.87 -0.19 -6.01
CA ILE A 73 -2.78 -0.20 -4.86
C ILE A 73 -2.92 -1.62 -4.29
N HIS A 74 -2.53 -1.80 -3.03
CA HIS A 74 -2.74 -3.03 -2.28
C HIS A 74 -4.03 -2.95 -1.44
N ILE A 75 -4.86 -3.99 -1.48
CA ILE A 75 -6.09 -4.08 -0.67
C ILE A 75 -6.12 -5.46 -0.01
N SER A 76 -6.14 -5.49 1.33
CA SER A 76 -6.20 -6.73 2.10
C SER A 76 -7.19 -6.62 3.26
N ALA A 77 -7.85 -7.74 3.60
CA ALA A 77 -8.84 -7.83 4.68
C ALA A 77 -9.91 -6.71 4.68
N SER A 78 -10.20 -6.13 3.52
CA SER A 78 -11.01 -4.91 3.38
C SER A 78 -12.26 -5.17 2.54
N SER A 79 -13.34 -4.44 2.82
CA SER A 79 -14.65 -4.64 2.18
C SER A 79 -15.28 -3.33 1.71
N GLN A 80 -16.07 -3.37 0.63
CA GLN A 80 -16.68 -2.18 0.01
C GLN A 80 -15.65 -1.10 -0.37
N ILE A 81 -14.61 -1.52 -1.08
CA ILE A 81 -13.59 -0.61 -1.62
C ILE A 81 -13.93 -0.31 -3.07
N SER A 82 -14.02 0.96 -3.43
CA SER A 82 -14.23 1.43 -4.80
C SER A 82 -13.09 2.35 -5.20
N VAL A 83 -12.39 1.98 -6.27
CA VAL A 83 -11.31 2.77 -6.85
C VAL A 83 -11.68 3.07 -8.30
N LYS A 84 -11.74 4.35 -8.67
CA LYS A 84 -12.15 4.81 -10.01
C LYS A 84 -11.25 5.93 -10.51
N ASN A 85 -11.15 6.11 -11.83
CA ASN A 85 -10.36 7.17 -12.46
C ASN A 85 -8.93 7.21 -11.93
N VAL A 86 -8.21 6.10 -12.09
CA VAL A 86 -6.81 5.97 -11.70
C VAL A 86 -5.94 6.08 -12.94
N ALA A 87 -4.92 6.92 -12.90
CA ALA A 87 -3.85 6.98 -13.89
C ALA A 87 -2.54 6.55 -13.22
N ILE A 88 -1.91 5.50 -13.76
CA ILE A 88 -0.59 5.04 -13.33
C ILE A 88 0.35 5.29 -14.50
N MET A 89 1.38 6.09 -14.26
CA MET A 89 2.42 6.45 -15.21
C MET A 89 3.76 6.00 -14.63
N THR A 90 4.55 5.30 -15.44
CA THR A 90 5.83 4.67 -15.09
C THR A 90 6.89 5.11 -16.07
#